data_AF-A0A4P5Z5S6-F1
#
_entry.id   AF-A0A4P5Z5S6-F1
#
_cell.length_a   1.000
_cell.length_b   1.000
_cell.length_c   1.000
_cell.angle_alpha   90.00
_cell.angle_beta   90.00
_cell.angle_gamma   90.00
#
_symmetry.space_group_name_H-M   'P 1'
#
loop_
_entity.id
_entity.type
_entity.pdbx_description
1 polymer ?
#
loop_
_entity_poly.entity_id
_entity_poly.type
_entity_poly.pdbx_seq_one_letter_code
_entity_poly.pdbx_strand_id
1 'polypeptide(L)'
;MPAEKMPEVIVTEESTASLYNTPELVSEVRRSLESVVGAENLVTVDPTMGGEDFAEFGITKEKVPLCMFRLGTQSPEDIAKAKAEGKPRPSLHSPFFKPVPEPTIRTGVQAMTTVLLDLLQKR
;
A
#
# COMPACT_ATOMS: atom_id res chain seq x y z
N MET A 1 -14.36 -30.61 -12.06
CA MET A 1 -15.30 -31.08 -11.02
C MET A 1 -16.55 -31.62 -11.72
N PRO A 2 -17.24 -32.62 -11.17
CA PRO A 2 -18.58 -32.99 -11.61
C PRO A 2 -19.54 -31.79 -11.53
N ALA A 3 -20.55 -31.72 -12.40
CA ALA A 3 -21.44 -30.57 -12.53
C ALA A 3 -22.20 -30.28 -11.22
N GLU A 4 -22.61 -31.32 -10.50
CA GLU A 4 -23.30 -31.28 -9.21
C GLU A 4 -22.42 -30.83 -8.04
N LYS A 5 -21.10 -30.67 -8.26
CA LYS A 5 -20.14 -30.14 -7.29
C LYS A 5 -19.63 -28.75 -7.66
N MET A 6 -20.18 -28.14 -8.70
CA MET A 6 -19.85 -26.75 -9.03
C MET A 6 -20.44 -25.83 -7.96
N PRO A 7 -19.71 -24.79 -7.53
CA PRO A 7 -20.26 -23.83 -6.58
C PRO A 7 -21.41 -23.05 -7.23
N GLU A 8 -22.46 -22.78 -6.46
CA GLU A 8 -23.45 -21.78 -6.82
C GLU A 8 -22.79 -20.39 -6.71
N VAL A 9 -22.81 -19.62 -7.80
CA VAL A 9 -22.26 -18.26 -7.83
C VAL A 9 -23.41 -17.27 -7.68
N ILE A 10 -23.54 -16.69 -6.49
CA ILE A 10 -24.50 -15.62 -6.20
C ILE A 10 -23.72 -14.30 -6.21
N VAL A 11 -24.05 -13.41 -7.14
CA VAL A 11 -23.42 -12.08 -7.22
C VAL A 11 -24.25 -11.09 -6.39
N THR A 12 -23.61 -10.43 -5.43
CA THR A 12 -24.20 -9.38 -4.59
C THR A 12 -23.83 -7.99 -5.10
N GLU A 13 -24.59 -6.97 -4.68
CA GLU A 13 -24.24 -5.56 -4.97
C GLU A 13 -23.14 -5.00 -4.05
N GLU A 14 -22.70 -5.79 -3.08
CA GLU A 14 -21.60 -5.42 -2.18
C GLU A 14 -20.31 -5.18 -2.97
N SER A 15 -19.75 -3.99 -2.79
CA SER A 15 -18.51 -3.57 -3.43
C SER A 15 -17.78 -2.58 -2.54
N THR A 16 -16.49 -2.37 -2.81
CA THR A 16 -15.71 -1.27 -2.22
C THR A 16 -15.44 -0.24 -3.29
N ALA A 17 -15.54 1.05 -2.93
CA ALA A 17 -15.17 2.13 -3.82
C ALA A 17 -13.68 2.05 -4.19
N SER A 18 -13.30 2.63 -5.33
CA SER A 18 -11.89 2.77 -5.66
C SER A 18 -11.19 3.67 -4.66
N LEU A 19 -10.13 3.17 -4.03
CA LEU A 19 -9.27 3.99 -3.19
C LEU A 19 -8.58 5.06 -4.04
N TYR A 20 -8.97 6.31 -3.82
CA TYR A 20 -8.41 7.47 -4.50
C TYR A 20 -7.56 8.29 -3.53
N ASN A 21 -6.25 8.32 -3.80
CA ASN A 21 -5.34 9.18 -3.06
C ASN A 21 -5.40 10.61 -3.63
N THR A 22 -5.63 11.61 -2.77
CA THR A 22 -5.70 13.02 -3.15
C THR A 22 -4.32 13.52 -3.61
N PRO A 23 -4.15 13.99 -4.86
CA PRO A 23 -2.83 14.31 -5.43
C PRO A 23 -1.99 15.31 -4.63
N GLU A 24 -2.64 16.31 -4.05
CA GLU A 24 -1.98 17.32 -3.21
C GLU A 24 -1.42 16.68 -1.94
N LEU A 25 -2.24 15.89 -1.23
CA LEU A 25 -1.81 15.19 -0.02
C LEU A 25 -0.71 14.15 -0.33
N VAL A 26 -0.79 13.44 -1.47
CA VAL A 26 0.27 12.52 -1.92
C VAL A 26 1.59 13.25 -2.08
N SER A 27 1.57 14.46 -2.65
CA SER A 27 2.78 15.25 -2.85
C SER A 27 3.42 15.68 -1.53
N GLU A 28 2.61 16.01 -0.53
CA GLU A 28 3.09 16.33 0.82
C GLU A 28 3.65 15.10 1.55
N VAL A 29 2.89 14.00 1.55
CA VAL A 29 3.31 12.73 2.15
C VAL A 29 4.61 12.25 1.51
N ARG A 30 4.73 12.31 0.17
CA ARG A 30 5.95 11.92 -0.55
C ARG A 30 7.17 12.73 -0.10
N ARG A 31 7.02 14.05 0.09
CA ARG A 31 8.11 14.91 0.57
C ARG A 31 8.55 14.52 1.98
N SER A 32 7.61 14.27 2.88
CA SER A 32 7.93 13.80 4.23
C SER A 32 8.63 12.43 4.22
N LEU A 33 8.15 11.49 3.40
CA LEU A 33 8.75 10.17 3.27
C LEU A 33 10.17 10.22 2.70
N GLU A 34 10.46 11.16 1.79
CA GLU A 34 11.81 11.33 1.23
C GLU A 34 12.86 11.60 2.32
N SER A 35 12.50 12.38 3.35
CA SER A 35 13.38 12.64 4.49
C SER A 35 13.68 11.40 5.35
N VAL A 36 12.81 10.38 5.30
CA VAL A 36 12.91 9.15 6.09
C VAL A 36 13.65 8.06 5.34
N VAL A 37 13.32 7.86 4.07
CA VAL A 37 13.82 6.70 3.30
C VAL A 37 14.76 7.09 2.17
N GLY A 38 14.94 8.38 1.85
CA GLY A 38 15.72 8.83 0.70
C GLY A 38 14.95 8.70 -0.63
N ALA A 39 15.29 9.55 -1.59
CA ALA A 39 14.60 9.63 -2.88
C ALA A 39 14.68 8.33 -3.69
N GLU A 40 15.78 7.60 -3.55
CA GLU A 40 16.04 6.33 -4.24
C GLU A 40 15.14 5.18 -3.79
N ASN A 41 14.58 5.27 -2.57
CA ASN A 41 13.66 4.27 -2.02
C ASN A 41 12.19 4.66 -2.21
N LEU A 42 11.91 5.81 -2.83
CA LEU A 42 10.55 6.27 -3.13
C LEU A 42 10.08 5.87 -4.53
N VAL A 43 9.27 4.82 -4.58
CA VAL A 43 8.76 4.25 -5.84
C VAL A 43 7.31 4.66 -6.09
N THR A 44 7.03 5.18 -7.28
CA THR A 44 5.65 5.34 -7.78
C THR A 44 5.18 3.98 -8.30
N VAL A 45 4.00 3.57 -7.85
CA VAL A 45 3.38 2.30 -8.25
C VAL A 45 2.14 2.55 -9.09
N ASP A 46 1.92 1.67 -10.07
CA ASP A 46 0.70 1.72 -10.88
C ASP A 46 -0.53 1.29 -10.05
N PRO A 47 -1.74 1.78 -10.41
CA PRO A 47 -2.98 1.28 -9.86
C PRO A 47 -3.13 -0.24 -9.99
N THR A 48 -3.78 -0.87 -9.03
CA THR A 48 -3.99 -2.32 -8.97
C THR A 48 -5.46 -2.64 -8.91
N MET A 49 -5.87 -3.83 -9.34
CA MET A 49 -7.27 -4.30 -9.28
C MET A 49 -7.74 -4.72 -7.86
N GLY A 50 -6.91 -4.52 -6.83
CA GLY A 50 -7.29 -4.83 -5.44
C GLY A 50 -8.30 -3.82 -4.91
N GLY A 51 -9.31 -4.30 -4.17
CA GLY A 51 -10.24 -3.47 -3.40
C GLY A 51 -9.68 -3.14 -2.01
N GLU A 52 -10.00 -1.96 -1.49
CA GLU A 52 -9.51 -1.45 -0.20
C GLU A 52 -10.57 -0.55 0.43
N ASP A 53 -11.09 -0.94 1.60
CA ASP A 53 -12.20 -0.23 2.27
C ASP A 53 -11.74 1.08 2.94
N PHE A 54 -10.44 1.35 3.03
CA PHE A 54 -9.92 2.65 3.44
C PHE A 54 -10.46 3.82 2.60
N ALA A 55 -10.93 3.56 1.37
CA ALA A 55 -11.60 4.53 0.53
C ALA A 55 -12.82 5.19 1.21
N GLU A 56 -13.50 4.45 2.08
CA GLU A 56 -14.70 4.89 2.80
C GLU A 56 -14.43 6.13 3.68
N PHE A 57 -13.21 6.30 4.18
CA PHE A 57 -12.84 7.48 4.98
C PHE A 57 -12.83 8.80 4.19
N GLY A 58 -12.73 8.73 2.85
CA GLY A 58 -12.58 9.90 1.97
C GLY A 58 -13.87 10.29 1.25
N ILE A 59 -14.85 9.39 1.18
CA ILE A 59 -16.14 9.62 0.51
C ILE A 59 -17.23 10.12 1.45
N THR A 60 -16.83 10.64 2.61
CA THR A 60 -17.70 11.32 3.57
C THR A 60 -18.20 12.66 3.02
N LYS A 61 -19.21 13.25 3.68
CA LYS A 61 -19.75 14.57 3.30
C LYS A 61 -18.67 15.65 3.31
N GLU A 62 -17.73 15.53 4.24
CA GLU A 62 -16.63 16.45 4.48
C GLU A 62 -15.52 16.31 3.43
N LYS A 63 -15.47 15.19 2.69
CA LYS A 63 -14.48 14.91 1.64
C LYS A 63 -13.05 15.12 2.11
N VAL A 64 -12.74 14.57 3.29
CA VAL A 64 -11.40 14.67 3.89
C VAL A 64 -10.37 14.03 2.94
N PRO A 65 -9.29 14.73 2.56
CA PRO A 65 -8.25 14.17 1.71
C PRO A 65 -7.63 12.89 2.28
N LEU A 66 -7.40 11.90 1.42
CA LEU A 66 -6.79 10.62 1.80
C LEU A 66 -5.47 10.38 1.07
N CYS A 67 -4.55 9.69 1.75
CA CYS A 67 -3.35 9.15 1.14
C CYS A 67 -2.95 7.85 1.84
N MET A 68 -3.12 6.73 1.16
CA MET A 68 -2.55 5.44 1.54
C MET A 68 -1.28 5.19 0.72
N PHE A 69 -0.16 4.94 1.40
CA PHE A 69 1.08 4.52 0.77
C PHE A 69 1.41 3.07 1.15
N ARG A 70 2.25 2.42 0.32
CA ARG A 70 2.73 1.05 0.56
C ARG A 70 4.12 1.08 1.15
N LEU A 71 4.38 0.24 2.14
CA LEU A 71 5.69 0.08 2.76
C LEU A 71 6.43 -1.11 2.13
N GLY A 72 7.70 -0.93 1.76
CA GLY A 72 8.57 -2.02 1.34
C GLY A 72 8.96 -2.90 2.54
N THR A 73 8.82 -4.22 2.40
CA THR A 73 9.02 -5.16 3.53
C THR A 73 10.02 -6.28 3.25
N GLN A 74 10.50 -6.42 2.01
CA GLN A 74 11.39 -7.52 1.60
C GLN A 74 12.85 -7.07 1.66
N SER A 75 13.76 -8.03 1.88
CA SER A 75 15.19 -7.74 1.95
C SER A 75 15.72 -7.26 0.58
N PRO A 76 16.75 -6.39 0.55
CA PRO A 76 17.41 -6.01 -0.71
C PRO A 76 17.93 -7.21 -1.51
N GLU A 77 18.39 -8.25 -0.82
CA GLU A 77 18.87 -9.50 -1.43
C GLU A 77 17.75 -10.24 -2.15
N ASP A 78 16.59 -10.42 -1.51
CA ASP A 78 15.42 -11.09 -2.13
C ASP A 78 14.91 -10.29 -3.34
N ILE A 79 14.93 -8.95 -3.25
CA ILE A 79 14.56 -8.06 -4.36
C ILE A 79 15.53 -8.22 -5.53
N ALA A 80 16.83 -8.18 -5.26
CA ALA A 80 17.87 -8.31 -6.28
C ALA A 80 17.80 -9.69 -6.95
N LYS A 81 17.61 -10.75 -6.17
CA LYS A 81 17.47 -12.13 -6.66
C LYS A 81 16.24 -12.28 -7.56
N ALA A 82 15.06 -11.84 -7.10
CA ALA A 82 13.84 -11.93 -7.90
C ALA A 82 13.96 -11.16 -9.23
N LYS A 83 14.60 -9.99 -9.19
CA LYS A 83 14.89 -9.19 -10.39
C LYS A 83 15.84 -9.89 -11.35
N ALA A 84 16.94 -10.47 -10.84
CA ALA A 84 17.91 -11.20 -11.65
C ALA A 84 17.31 -12.46 -12.29
N GLU A 85 16.41 -13.14 -11.58
CA GLU A 85 15.73 -14.34 -12.07
C GLU A 85 14.50 -14.05 -12.95
N GLY A 86 14.08 -12.78 -13.06
CA GLY A 86 12.86 -12.39 -13.78
C GLY A 86 11.56 -12.96 -13.19
N LYS A 87 11.56 -13.30 -11.89
CA LYS A 87 10.43 -13.93 -11.22
C LYS A 87 9.63 -12.92 -10.40
N PRO A 88 8.29 -13.06 -10.33
CA PRO A 88 7.49 -12.26 -9.41
C PRO A 88 7.84 -12.60 -7.96
N ARG A 89 7.86 -11.58 -7.10
CA ARG A 89 8.01 -11.77 -5.65
C ARG A 89 6.68 -12.22 -5.04
N PRO A 90 6.69 -13.01 -3.95
CA PRO A 90 5.47 -13.29 -3.19
C PRO A 90 4.76 -11.99 -2.76
N SER A 91 3.49 -11.86 -3.10
CA SER A 91 2.64 -10.73 -2.71
C SER A 91 1.84 -11.04 -1.45
N LEU A 92 1.13 -10.04 -0.93
CA LEU A 92 0.06 -10.25 0.05
C LEU A 92 -0.86 -11.40 -0.40
N HIS A 93 -1.33 -12.19 0.57
CA HIS A 93 -2.13 -13.42 0.41
C HIS A 93 -1.37 -14.65 -0.12
N SER A 94 -0.06 -14.54 -0.39
CA SER A 94 0.78 -15.72 -0.65
C SER A 94 1.22 -16.39 0.66
N PRO A 95 1.23 -17.73 0.75
CA PRO A 95 1.83 -18.44 1.90
C PRO A 95 3.34 -18.24 1.99
N PHE A 96 3.97 -17.69 0.95
CA PHE A 96 5.40 -17.38 0.91
C PHE A 96 5.71 -15.90 1.19
N PHE A 97 4.68 -15.07 1.47
CA PHE A 97 4.90 -13.68 1.84
C PHE A 97 5.60 -13.59 3.19
N LYS A 98 6.77 -12.95 3.20
CA LYS A 98 7.65 -12.91 4.37
C LYS A 98 8.33 -11.53 4.52
N PRO A 99 7.70 -10.60 5.27
CA PRO A 99 8.34 -9.36 5.69
C PRO A 99 9.61 -9.61 6.51
N VAL A 100 10.61 -8.73 6.39
CA VAL A 100 11.76 -8.65 7.32
C VAL A 100 11.33 -7.80 8.52
N PRO A 101 11.08 -8.39 9.72
CA PRO A 101 10.27 -7.71 10.73
C PRO A 101 10.87 -6.41 11.27
N GLU A 102 12.13 -6.44 11.71
CA GLU A 102 12.77 -5.30 12.38
C GLU A 102 12.84 -4.04 11.50
N PRO A 103 13.41 -4.07 10.28
CA PRO A 103 13.47 -2.88 9.44
C PRO A 103 12.09 -2.45 8.96
N THR A 104 11.18 -3.40 8.69
CA THR A 104 9.80 -3.08 8.29
C THR A 104 9.09 -2.25 9.36
N ILE A 105 9.10 -2.72 10.61
CA ILE A 105 8.41 -2.03 11.71
C ILE A 105 9.08 -0.67 11.98
N ARG A 106 10.42 -0.64 12.06
CA ARG A 106 11.16 0.60 12.30
C ARG A 106 10.85 1.65 11.23
N THR A 107 10.98 1.30 9.96
CA THR A 107 10.72 2.23 8.86
C THR A 107 9.26 2.65 8.80
N GLY A 108 8.31 1.73 9.02
CA GLY A 108 6.87 2.06 9.04
C GLY A 108 6.50 3.05 10.14
N VAL A 109 7.01 2.85 11.36
CA VAL A 109 6.77 3.76 12.49
C VAL A 109 7.40 5.13 12.22
N GLN A 110 8.65 5.17 11.75
CA GLN A 110 9.32 6.42 11.39
C GLN A 110 8.59 7.17 10.27
N ALA A 111 8.24 6.47 9.18
CA ALA A 111 7.50 7.03 8.05
C ALA A 111 6.18 7.67 8.50
N MET A 112 5.34 6.93 9.22
CA MET A 112 4.04 7.45 9.66
C MET A 112 4.21 8.61 10.65
N THR A 113 5.15 8.50 11.59
CA THR A 113 5.39 9.54 12.60
C THR A 113 5.85 10.84 11.95
N THR A 114 6.84 10.78 11.05
CA THR A 114 7.35 11.95 10.33
C THR A 114 6.26 12.60 9.49
N VAL A 115 5.49 11.82 8.72
CA VAL A 115 4.36 12.34 7.93
C VAL A 115 3.37 13.08 8.82
N LEU A 116 2.96 12.50 9.95
CA LEU A 116 2.01 13.15 10.85
C LEU A 116 2.57 14.41 11.50
N LEU A 117 3.82 14.40 11.94
CA LEU A 117 4.46 15.58 12.51
C LEU A 117 4.53 16.71 11.50
N ASP A 118 4.95 16.44 10.26
CA ASP A 118 5.03 17.44 9.21
C ASP A 118 3.66 18.01 8.84
N LEU A 119 2.62 17.17 8.76
CA LEU A 119 1.26 17.61 8.45
C LEU A 119 0.64 18.43 9.59
N LEU A 120 0.88 18.05 10.86
CA LEU A 120 0.29 18.71 12.02
C LEU A 120 1.06 19.97 12.47
N GLN A 121 2.36 20.08 12.14
CA GLN A 121 3.18 21.24 12.47
C GLN A 121 3.05 22.38 11.45
N LYS A 122 2.50 22.12 10.25
CA LYS A 122 2.09 23.17 9.33
C LYS A 122 0.98 24.01 9.98
N ARG A 123 1.38 25.12 10.59
CA ARG A 123 0.51 26.23 10.98
C ARG A 123 0.69 27.36 9.98
#